data_AF-A0A6G1VQ63-F1
#
_entry.id   AF-A0A6G1VQ63-F1
#
_cell.length_a   1.000
_cell.length_b   1.000
_cell.length_c   1.000
_cell.angle_alpha   90.00
_cell.angle_beta   90.00
_cell.angle_gamma   90.00
#
_symmetry.space_group_name_H-M   'P 1'
#
loop_
_entity.id
_entity.type
_entity.pdbx_description
1 polymer ?
#
loop_
_entity_poly.entity_id
_entity_poly.type
_entity_poly.pdbx_seq_one_letter_code
_entity_poly.pdbx_strand_id
1 'polypeptide(L)'
;MKNNVFDWHHSLFYGEKLKFSDFETKNPTSLDALLKKIYMLAHERGFMSMKDSLPAFNAAYYVAACLTNTENLHESFSWEKMNSATEKIWWEDAKRRNRGHCGGCSMGQLILVRWMVYAILSRQACISDEVKFFLPDFRKELMEIITDEHFCLSETSSYFLDIPDMIDRWIYRYHTDLRPHPLHPKHYTSHLWESVVCKYSMDELELQLSFFPTIKEQMAFLNWAKEETEKSGILYLPFPPDTSDLPFPDLLESPFPSSGIGPLQ
;
A
#
# COMPACT_ATOMS: atom_id res chain seq x y z
N MET A 1 13.85 12.26 9.12
CA MET A 1 12.46 12.61 8.77
C MET A 1 11.63 11.36 9.00
N LYS A 2 10.60 11.39 9.85
CA LYS A 2 9.66 10.25 9.93
C LYS A 2 8.73 10.37 8.72
N ASN A 3 8.96 9.54 7.71
CA ASN A 3 8.12 9.51 6.51
C ASN A 3 6.69 9.16 6.91
N ASN A 4 5.73 9.93 6.41
CA ASN A 4 4.33 9.73 6.70
C ASN A 4 3.84 8.49 5.95
N VAL A 5 3.03 7.64 6.58
CA VAL A 5 2.60 6.34 6.03
C VAL A 5 1.88 6.43 4.69
N PHE A 6 1.33 7.61 4.37
CA PHE A 6 0.66 7.88 3.09
C PHE A 6 1.61 8.29 1.96
N ASP A 7 2.89 8.55 2.26
CA ASP A 7 3.90 8.99 1.29
C ASP A 7 4.35 7.83 0.39
N TRP A 8 4.15 6.58 0.83
CA TRP A 8 4.48 5.38 0.07
C TRP A 8 3.57 5.19 -1.15
N HIS A 9 4.08 4.48 -2.16
CA HIS A 9 3.23 4.16 -3.31
C HIS A 9 2.25 3.06 -2.96
N HIS A 10 0.96 3.29 -3.16
CA HIS A 10 -0.12 2.38 -2.77
C HIS A 10 0.01 0.95 -3.29
N SER A 11 0.53 0.77 -4.52
CA SER A 11 0.80 -0.56 -5.09
C SER A 11 1.89 -1.33 -4.32
N LEU A 12 2.81 -0.64 -3.63
CA LEU A 12 3.84 -1.25 -2.78
C LEU A 12 3.33 -1.62 -1.40
N PHE A 13 2.18 -1.06 -0.98
CA PHE A 13 1.71 -1.18 0.40
C PHE A 13 0.52 -2.14 0.59
N TYR A 14 -0.38 -2.23 -0.39
CA TYR A 14 -1.55 -3.14 -0.32
C TYR A 14 -1.62 -4.12 -1.51
N GLY A 15 -0.87 -3.87 -2.59
CA GLY A 15 -0.99 -4.67 -3.81
C GLY A 15 -2.28 -4.35 -4.57
N GLU A 16 -2.26 -3.20 -5.24
CA GLU A 16 -3.41 -2.66 -5.97
C GLU A 16 -4.03 -3.68 -6.96
N LYS A 17 -5.36 -3.81 -6.95
CA LYS A 17 -6.07 -4.64 -7.93
C LYS A 17 -6.29 -3.84 -9.22
N LEU A 18 -6.03 -4.47 -10.36
CA LEU A 18 -6.21 -3.83 -11.68
C LEU A 18 -7.61 -4.04 -12.26
N LYS A 19 -8.35 -5.03 -11.75
CA LYS A 19 -9.72 -5.33 -12.17
C LYS A 19 -10.60 -5.53 -10.96
N PHE A 20 -11.84 -5.04 -11.05
CA PHE A 20 -12.82 -5.23 -9.98
C PHE A 20 -13.16 -6.71 -9.73
N SER A 21 -12.99 -7.55 -10.76
CA SER A 21 -13.15 -9.01 -10.66
C SER A 21 -12.12 -9.69 -9.76
N ASP A 22 -11.03 -9.01 -9.42
CA ASP A 22 -9.97 -9.55 -8.56
C ASP A 22 -10.34 -9.45 -7.07
N PHE A 23 -11.45 -8.77 -6.73
CA PHE A 23 -12.05 -8.77 -5.41
C PHE A 23 -13.08 -9.90 -5.27
N GLU A 24 -13.12 -10.53 -4.10
CA GLU A 24 -13.97 -11.68 -3.78
C GLU A 24 -15.43 -11.28 -3.46
N THR A 25 -16.00 -10.38 -4.26
CA THR A 25 -17.31 -9.76 -4.00
C THR A 25 -18.52 -10.69 -4.17
N LYS A 26 -18.31 -11.91 -4.69
CA LYS A 26 -19.38 -12.92 -4.87
C LYS A 26 -19.56 -13.80 -3.63
N ASN A 27 -18.54 -13.91 -2.79
CA ASN A 27 -18.64 -14.64 -1.55
C ASN A 27 -19.39 -13.77 -0.53
N PRO A 28 -20.62 -14.12 -0.10
CA PRO A 28 -21.43 -13.27 0.77
C PRO A 28 -20.82 -13.06 2.17
N THR A 29 -19.80 -13.83 2.53
CA THR A 29 -19.11 -13.73 3.81
C THR A 29 -17.77 -13.00 3.69
N SER A 30 -17.34 -12.56 2.50
CA SER A 30 -16.07 -11.85 2.32
C SER A 30 -16.16 -10.38 2.72
N LEU A 31 -15.02 -9.79 3.09
CA LEU A 31 -14.93 -8.36 3.36
C LEU A 31 -15.28 -7.55 2.12
N ASP A 32 -14.85 -8.02 0.95
CA ASP A 32 -15.17 -7.43 -0.35
C ASP A 32 -16.68 -7.37 -0.62
N ALA A 33 -17.45 -8.34 -0.13
CA ALA A 33 -18.92 -8.31 -0.23
C ALA A 33 -19.54 -7.25 0.68
N LEU A 34 -19.01 -7.01 1.89
CA LEU A 34 -19.43 -5.87 2.72
C LEU A 34 -19.14 -4.54 2.01
N LEU A 35 -17.91 -4.37 1.53
CA LEU A 35 -17.50 -3.16 0.82
C LEU A 35 -18.35 -2.91 -0.42
N LYS A 36 -18.73 -3.98 -1.13
CA LYS A 36 -19.64 -3.89 -2.27
C LYS A 36 -21.04 -3.47 -1.85
N LYS A 37 -21.57 -3.95 -0.72
CA LYS A 37 -22.87 -3.51 -0.20
C LYS A 37 -22.87 -2.02 0.16
N ILE A 38 -21.82 -1.55 0.82
CA ILE A 38 -21.62 -0.12 1.13
C ILE A 38 -21.58 0.70 -0.17
N TYR A 39 -20.82 0.24 -1.16
CA TYR A 39 -20.73 0.90 -2.47
C TYR A 39 -22.07 0.91 -3.23
N MET A 40 -22.78 -0.22 -3.26
CA MET A 40 -24.06 -0.34 -3.94
C MET A 40 -25.11 0.59 -3.34
N LEU A 41 -25.10 0.78 -2.02
CA LEU A 41 -25.98 1.76 -1.36
C LEU A 41 -25.75 3.18 -1.92
N ALA A 42 -24.49 3.60 -2.10
CA ALA A 42 -24.16 4.87 -2.71
C ALA A 42 -24.55 4.94 -4.20
N HIS A 43 -24.40 3.84 -4.94
CA HIS A 43 -24.76 3.76 -6.35
C HIS A 43 -26.27 3.84 -6.60
N GLU A 44 -27.07 3.03 -5.89
CA GLU A 44 -28.52 2.93 -6.04
C GLU A 44 -29.23 4.26 -5.72
N ARG A 45 -28.62 5.07 -4.87
CA ARG A 45 -29.13 6.39 -4.50
C ARG A 45 -28.63 7.52 -5.41
N GLY A 46 -27.88 7.20 -6.47
CA GLY A 46 -27.49 8.12 -7.54
C GLY A 46 -26.18 8.88 -7.31
N PHE A 47 -25.39 8.54 -6.29
CA PHE A 47 -24.21 9.32 -5.89
C PHE A 47 -22.91 8.91 -6.55
N MET A 48 -22.83 7.66 -7.00
CA MET A 48 -21.58 7.11 -7.54
C MET A 48 -21.82 6.23 -8.77
N SER A 49 -20.94 6.33 -9.76
CA SER A 49 -20.97 5.44 -10.92
C SER A 49 -20.37 4.09 -10.56
N MET A 50 -20.93 2.96 -11.02
CA MET A 50 -20.27 1.66 -10.86
C MET A 50 -18.86 1.61 -11.47
N LYS A 51 -18.54 2.49 -12.42
CA LYS A 51 -17.20 2.63 -13.01
C LYS A 51 -16.13 3.05 -11.99
N ASP A 52 -16.54 3.64 -10.88
CA ASP A 52 -15.68 4.20 -9.84
C ASP A 52 -15.46 3.23 -8.66
N SER A 53 -16.00 2.01 -8.76
CA SER A 53 -15.86 0.98 -7.72
C SER A 53 -14.43 0.51 -7.55
N LEU A 54 -13.69 0.35 -8.64
CA LEU A 54 -12.28 -0.06 -8.60
C LEU A 54 -11.40 0.92 -7.80
N PRO A 55 -11.33 2.21 -8.14
CA PRO A 55 -10.50 3.15 -7.39
C PRO A 55 -10.97 3.31 -5.93
N ALA A 56 -12.28 3.23 -5.65
CA ALA A 56 -12.79 3.26 -4.27
C ALA A 56 -12.29 2.10 -3.42
N PHE A 57 -12.33 0.87 -3.95
CA PHE A 57 -11.85 -0.31 -3.23
C PHE A 57 -10.34 -0.24 -3.00
N ASN A 58 -9.57 0.07 -4.04
CA ASN A 58 -8.11 0.20 -3.92
C ASN A 58 -7.71 1.29 -2.91
N ALA A 59 -8.41 2.43 -2.91
CA ALA A 59 -8.17 3.50 -1.94
C ALA A 59 -8.50 3.06 -0.51
N ALA A 60 -9.66 2.44 -0.30
CA ALA A 60 -10.06 1.99 1.03
C ALA A 60 -9.07 0.99 1.62
N TYR A 61 -8.65 0.02 0.81
CA TYR A 61 -7.69 -0.97 1.26
C TYR A 61 -6.28 -0.41 1.46
N TYR A 62 -5.81 0.45 0.58
CA TYR A 62 -4.53 1.13 0.75
C TYR A 62 -4.50 1.93 2.06
N VAL A 63 -5.51 2.77 2.29
CA VAL A 63 -5.57 3.59 3.50
C VAL A 63 -5.69 2.71 4.75
N ALA A 64 -6.51 1.67 4.72
CA ALA A 64 -6.64 0.76 5.86
C ALA A 64 -5.31 0.04 6.17
N ALA A 65 -4.55 -0.35 5.13
CA ALA A 65 -3.21 -0.89 5.30
C ALA A 65 -2.27 0.14 5.93
N CYS A 66 -2.22 1.38 5.42
CA CYS A 66 -1.39 2.45 6.00
C CYS A 66 -1.70 2.64 7.49
N LEU A 67 -2.97 2.84 7.85
CA LEU A 67 -3.39 3.09 9.23
C LEU A 67 -3.05 1.92 10.16
N THR A 68 -3.21 0.67 9.70
CA THR A 68 -2.91 -0.53 10.50
C THR A 68 -1.42 -0.65 10.84
N ASN A 69 -0.55 -0.14 9.97
CA ASN A 69 0.91 -0.24 10.12
C ASN A 69 1.55 1.09 10.57
N THR A 70 0.74 2.08 10.98
CA THR A 70 1.26 3.36 11.49
C THR A 70 1.54 3.26 12.99
N GLU A 71 2.74 3.65 13.41
CA GLU A 71 3.06 3.85 14.82
C GLU A 71 2.51 5.19 15.33
N ASN A 72 1.98 5.22 16.56
CA ASN A 72 1.35 6.41 17.15
C ASN A 72 0.22 6.92 16.25
N LEU A 73 -0.63 6.00 15.81
CA LEU A 73 -1.70 6.26 14.83
C LEU A 73 -2.56 7.47 15.21
N HIS A 74 -2.94 7.60 16.48
CA HIS A 74 -3.80 8.67 16.96
C HIS A 74 -3.18 10.07 16.81
N GLU A 75 -1.87 10.20 17.00
CA GLU A 75 -1.15 11.49 16.88
C GLU A 75 -0.78 11.84 15.44
N SER A 76 -0.57 10.81 14.61
CA SER A 76 -0.05 10.96 13.25
C SER A 76 -1.14 11.03 12.17
N PHE A 77 -2.37 10.63 12.51
CA PHE A 77 -3.49 10.64 11.59
C PHE A 77 -3.85 12.05 11.11
N SER A 78 -4.23 12.15 9.83
CA SER A 78 -4.66 13.40 9.21
C SER A 78 -5.66 13.12 8.09
N TRP A 79 -6.83 13.76 8.18
CA TRP A 79 -7.87 13.71 7.14
C TRP A 79 -7.38 14.22 5.79
N GLU A 80 -6.56 15.27 5.79
CA GLU A 80 -6.01 15.86 4.57
C GLU A 80 -5.13 14.85 3.84
N LYS A 81 -4.21 14.19 4.56
CA LYS A 81 -3.33 13.16 4.01
C LYS A 81 -4.11 11.96 3.48
N MET A 82 -5.13 11.51 4.21
CA MET A 82 -6.03 10.44 3.76
C MET A 82 -6.79 10.82 2.47
N ASN A 83 -7.28 12.06 2.38
CA ASN A 83 -7.95 12.57 1.20
C ASN A 83 -7.00 12.61 0.00
N SER A 84 -5.81 13.18 0.18
CA SER A 84 -4.79 13.23 -0.88
C SER A 84 -4.38 11.84 -1.36
N ALA A 85 -4.24 10.87 -0.46
CA ALA A 85 -3.98 9.47 -0.81
C ALA A 85 -5.10 8.87 -1.66
N THR A 86 -6.36 9.14 -1.30
CA THR A 86 -7.55 8.67 -2.03
C THR A 86 -7.63 9.29 -3.41
N GLU A 87 -7.46 10.61 -3.51
CA GLU A 87 -7.47 11.36 -4.77
C GLU A 87 -6.37 10.90 -5.73
N LYS A 88 -5.17 10.62 -5.19
CA LYS A 88 -4.04 10.10 -5.98
C LYS A 88 -4.40 8.78 -6.66
N ILE A 89 -4.98 7.82 -5.93
CA ILE A 89 -5.41 6.54 -6.51
C ILE A 89 -6.47 6.75 -7.60
N TRP A 90 -7.39 7.68 -7.37
CA TRP A 90 -8.42 8.04 -8.36
C TRP A 90 -7.82 8.61 -9.65
N TRP A 91 -6.88 9.54 -9.50
CA TRP A 91 -6.17 10.16 -10.62
C TRP A 91 -5.36 9.12 -11.42
N GLU A 92 -4.70 8.20 -10.74
CA GLU A 92 -3.93 7.13 -11.38
C GLU A 92 -4.80 6.10 -12.11
N ASP A 93 -5.97 5.71 -11.56
CA ASP A 93 -6.96 4.90 -12.30
C ASP A 93 -7.49 5.64 -13.54
N ALA A 94 -7.83 6.92 -13.41
CA ALA A 94 -8.30 7.71 -14.53
C ALA A 94 -7.26 7.83 -15.65
N LYS A 95 -6.00 8.10 -15.30
CA LYS A 95 -4.86 8.17 -16.22
C LYS A 95 -4.70 6.85 -16.98
N ARG A 96 -4.71 5.71 -16.28
CA ARG A 96 -4.59 4.37 -16.92
C ARG A 96 -5.74 4.06 -17.87
N ARG A 97 -6.92 4.61 -17.62
CA ARG A 97 -8.12 4.42 -18.46
C ARG A 97 -8.22 5.41 -19.61
N ASN A 98 -7.18 6.24 -19.85
CA ASN A 98 -7.18 7.33 -20.84
C ASN A 98 -8.41 8.24 -20.73
N ARG A 99 -8.97 8.36 -19.52
CA ARG A 99 -10.01 9.34 -19.23
C ARG A 99 -9.25 10.64 -19.03
N GLY A 100 -9.31 11.56 -20.01
CA GLY A 100 -8.72 12.89 -19.88
C GLY A 100 -9.13 13.54 -18.54
N HIS A 101 -8.29 14.48 -18.05
CA HIS A 101 -8.36 15.13 -16.72
C HIS A 101 -9.66 14.83 -15.96
N CYS A 102 -9.66 13.71 -15.23
CA CYS A 102 -10.85 13.27 -14.52
C CYS A 102 -11.02 14.23 -13.35
N GLY A 103 -12.21 14.84 -13.23
CA GLY A 103 -12.54 15.67 -12.07
C GLY A 103 -12.16 14.93 -10.79
N GLY A 104 -11.56 15.64 -9.84
CA GLY A 104 -11.08 15.06 -8.58
C GLY A 104 -12.16 14.27 -7.83
N CYS A 105 -11.74 13.54 -6.81
CA CYS A 105 -12.64 12.78 -5.96
C CYS A 105 -13.67 13.74 -5.32
N SER A 106 -14.96 13.49 -5.51
CA SER A 106 -16.00 14.31 -4.87
C SER A 106 -16.01 14.07 -3.35
N MET A 107 -16.53 15.02 -2.58
CA MET A 107 -16.62 14.85 -1.13
C MET A 107 -17.44 13.60 -0.74
N GLY A 108 -18.50 13.27 -1.49
CA GLY A 108 -19.27 12.05 -1.27
C GLY A 108 -18.45 10.78 -1.51
N GLN A 109 -17.58 10.78 -2.53
CA GLN A 109 -16.65 9.68 -2.80
C GLN A 109 -15.61 9.54 -1.69
N LEU A 110 -15.06 10.65 -1.19
CA LEU A 110 -14.14 10.66 -0.05
C LEU A 110 -14.83 10.08 1.21
N ILE A 111 -16.03 10.53 1.54
CA ILE A 111 -16.78 10.02 2.71
C ILE A 111 -17.08 8.52 2.56
N LEU A 112 -17.46 8.06 1.36
CA LEU A 112 -17.67 6.63 1.12
C LEU A 112 -16.39 5.83 1.38
N VAL A 113 -15.26 6.27 0.84
CA VAL A 113 -13.96 5.60 1.05
C VAL A 113 -13.61 5.58 2.54
N ARG A 114 -13.88 6.66 3.28
CA ARG A 114 -13.64 6.69 4.73
C ARG A 114 -14.48 5.67 5.50
N TRP A 115 -15.75 5.49 5.13
CA TRP A 115 -16.59 4.42 5.69
C TRP A 115 -16.11 3.03 5.32
N MET A 116 -15.65 2.83 4.08
CA MET A 116 -15.06 1.58 3.65
C MET A 116 -13.77 1.26 4.43
N VAL A 117 -12.92 2.26 4.71
CA VAL A 117 -11.75 2.14 5.60
C VAL A 117 -12.18 1.72 7.01
N TYR A 118 -13.18 2.40 7.58
CA TYR A 118 -13.73 2.02 8.89
C TYR A 118 -14.25 0.58 8.89
N ALA A 119 -14.95 0.14 7.84
CA ALA A 119 -15.42 -1.23 7.70
C ALA A 119 -14.25 -2.23 7.68
N ILE A 120 -13.20 -1.96 6.90
CA ILE A 120 -12.02 -2.83 6.81
C ILE A 120 -11.34 -2.97 8.17
N LEU A 121 -11.03 -1.86 8.84
CA LEU A 121 -10.33 -1.84 10.12
C LEU A 121 -11.18 -2.46 11.23
N SER A 122 -12.45 -2.05 11.35
CA SER A 122 -13.33 -2.50 12.43
C SER A 122 -13.76 -3.95 12.32
N ARG A 123 -13.67 -4.59 11.14
CA ARG A 123 -14.03 -6.00 10.91
C ARG A 123 -12.85 -6.97 10.93
N GLN A 124 -11.64 -6.48 11.17
CA GLN A 124 -10.51 -7.36 11.43
C GLN A 124 -10.76 -8.21 12.70
N ALA A 125 -10.36 -9.48 12.66
CA ALA A 125 -10.46 -10.43 13.76
C ALA A 125 -9.43 -10.12 14.86
N CYS A 126 -8.27 -9.63 14.44
CA CYS A 126 -7.19 -9.18 15.32
C CYS A 126 -6.81 -7.76 14.92
N ILE A 127 -6.85 -6.82 15.86
CA ILE A 127 -6.39 -5.44 15.69
C ILE A 127 -5.47 -5.07 16.85
N SER A 128 -4.48 -4.22 16.58
CA SER A 128 -3.60 -3.66 17.60
C SER A 128 -4.39 -2.79 18.59
N ASP A 129 -3.86 -2.60 19.79
CA ASP A 129 -4.51 -1.74 20.78
C ASP A 129 -4.56 -0.28 20.33
N GLU A 130 -3.59 0.18 19.53
CA GLU A 130 -3.62 1.49 18.88
C GLU A 130 -4.82 1.64 17.94
N VAL A 131 -5.08 0.67 17.06
CA VAL A 131 -6.25 0.70 16.17
C VAL A 131 -7.55 0.60 16.96
N LYS A 132 -7.60 -0.20 18.04
CA LYS A 132 -8.78 -0.25 18.93
C LYS A 132 -9.07 1.10 19.57
N PHE A 133 -8.03 1.82 19.99
CA PHE A 133 -8.17 3.14 20.61
C PHE A 133 -8.59 4.20 19.59
N PHE A 134 -8.09 4.12 18.36
CA PHE A 134 -8.38 5.05 17.28
C PHE A 134 -9.81 4.94 16.71
N LEU A 135 -10.34 3.72 16.56
CA LEU A 135 -11.60 3.46 15.86
C LEU A 135 -12.84 4.21 16.40
N PRO A 136 -13.05 4.36 17.73
CA PRO A 136 -14.18 5.11 18.27
C PRO A 136 -14.19 6.57 17.83
N ASP A 137 -13.05 7.26 17.93
CA ASP A 137 -12.92 8.67 17.54
C ASP A 137 -13.07 8.83 16.02
N PHE A 138 -12.44 7.95 15.25
CA PHE A 138 -12.60 7.93 13.80
C PHE A 138 -14.07 7.77 13.38
N ARG A 139 -14.82 6.86 14.02
CA ARG A 139 -16.27 6.71 13.76
C ARG A 139 -17.04 7.97 14.14
N LYS A 140 -16.73 8.56 15.30
CA LYS A 140 -17.41 9.75 15.80
C LYS A 140 -17.25 10.91 14.82
N GLU A 141 -16.03 11.18 14.37
CA GLU A 141 -15.74 12.22 13.38
C GLU A 141 -16.45 11.97 12.04
N LEU A 142 -16.52 10.71 11.59
CA LEU A 142 -17.30 10.35 10.39
C LEU A 142 -18.79 10.66 10.54
N MET A 143 -19.37 10.38 11.70
CA MET A 143 -20.76 10.73 11.99
C MET A 143 -20.95 12.24 12.02
N GLU A 144 -20.05 12.98 12.67
CA GLU A 144 -20.11 14.45 12.75
C GLU A 144 -20.13 15.10 11.36
N ILE A 145 -19.28 14.63 10.43
CA ILE A 145 -19.26 15.11 9.02
C ILE A 145 -20.62 14.95 8.34
N ILE A 146 -21.33 13.85 8.61
CA ILE A 146 -22.62 13.57 7.97
C ILE A 146 -23.74 14.35 8.63
N THR A 147 -23.69 14.51 9.95
CA THR A 147 -24.72 15.22 10.73
C THR A 147 -24.54 16.74 10.72
N ASP A 148 -23.42 17.25 10.22
CA ASP A 148 -23.18 18.69 10.07
C ASP A 148 -24.24 19.31 9.15
N GLU A 149 -24.96 20.30 9.67
CA GLU A 149 -26.01 21.02 8.98
C GLU A 149 -25.52 21.65 7.67
N HIS A 150 -24.25 22.03 7.58
CA HIS A 150 -23.65 22.58 6.36
C HIS A 150 -23.44 21.52 5.26
N PHE A 151 -23.26 20.25 5.64
CA PHE A 151 -23.15 19.11 4.72
C PHE A 151 -24.52 18.52 4.36
N CYS A 152 -25.50 18.66 5.27
CA CYS A 152 -26.87 18.15 5.14
C CYS A 152 -27.80 18.98 4.23
N LEU A 153 -27.34 20.09 3.65
CA LEU A 153 -28.18 20.96 2.79
C LEU A 153 -28.53 20.34 1.42
N SER A 154 -28.06 19.13 1.14
CA SER A 154 -28.50 18.35 0.01
C SER A 154 -29.27 17.13 0.53
N GLU A 155 -30.56 16.97 0.13
CA GLU A 155 -31.42 15.80 0.47
C GLU A 155 -30.74 14.44 0.22
N THR A 156 -29.69 14.51 -0.58
CA THR A 156 -28.77 13.49 -1.05
C THR A 156 -27.74 12.97 -0.04
N SER A 157 -27.56 13.58 1.14
CA SER A 157 -26.55 13.17 2.15
C SER A 157 -27.03 12.11 3.17
N SER A 158 -28.32 11.74 3.15
CA SER A 158 -28.95 10.94 4.22
C SER A 158 -28.56 9.46 4.26
N TYR A 159 -28.17 8.86 3.12
CA TYR A 159 -27.86 7.42 3.06
C TYR A 159 -26.58 7.04 3.83
N PHE A 160 -25.68 7.99 4.07
CA PHE A 160 -24.49 7.71 4.87
C PHE A 160 -24.85 7.29 6.31
N LEU A 161 -26.04 7.65 6.79
CA LEU A 161 -26.56 7.23 8.09
C LEU A 161 -26.90 5.72 8.14
N ASP A 162 -27.11 5.06 7.00
CA ASP A 162 -27.40 3.63 6.95
C ASP A 162 -26.12 2.77 6.97
N ILE A 163 -24.96 3.35 6.64
CA ILE A 163 -23.67 2.64 6.57
C ILE A 163 -23.19 2.10 7.93
N PRO A 164 -23.21 2.88 9.04
CA PRO A 164 -22.79 2.37 10.35
C PRO A 164 -23.55 1.11 10.75
N ASP A 165 -24.87 1.13 10.60
CA ASP A 165 -25.76 0.01 10.89
C ASP A 165 -25.43 -1.23 10.05
N MET A 166 -25.11 -1.04 8.77
CA MET A 166 -24.70 -2.11 7.87
C MET A 166 -23.40 -2.79 8.33
N ILE A 167 -22.43 -1.99 8.81
CA ILE A 167 -21.15 -2.48 9.32
C ILE A 167 -21.34 -3.19 10.67
N ASP A 168 -22.17 -2.64 11.56
CA ASP A 168 -22.41 -3.21 12.89
C ASP A 168 -23.13 -4.55 12.81
N ARG A 169 -24.08 -4.71 11.87
CA ARG A 169 -24.78 -5.98 11.60
C ARG A 169 -23.92 -7.02 10.89
N TRP A 170 -22.72 -6.65 10.45
CA TRP A 170 -21.81 -7.56 9.77
C TRP A 170 -21.10 -8.49 10.78
N ILE A 171 -21.54 -9.74 10.82
CA ILE A 171 -21.11 -10.74 11.81
C ILE A 171 -19.73 -11.35 11.55
N TYR A 172 -19.22 -11.26 10.32
CA TYR A 172 -17.97 -11.90 9.93
C TYR A 172 -16.76 -11.06 10.34
N ARG A 173 -15.70 -11.75 10.77
CA ARG A 173 -14.41 -11.19 11.13
C ARG A 173 -13.33 -11.73 10.22
N TYR A 174 -12.34 -10.90 9.90
CA TYR A 174 -11.35 -11.24 8.88
C TYR A 174 -9.93 -11.27 9.42
N HIS A 175 -9.17 -12.26 8.98
CA HIS A 175 -7.72 -12.34 9.22
C HIS A 175 -6.94 -11.74 8.04
N THR A 176 -7.52 -10.79 7.32
CA THR A 176 -6.87 -10.22 6.14
C THR A 176 -5.59 -9.55 6.58
N ASP A 177 -4.47 -9.99 6.05
CA ASP A 177 -3.21 -9.30 6.27
C ASP A 177 -3.29 -7.99 5.48
N LEU A 178 -3.59 -6.88 6.17
CA LEU A 178 -3.57 -5.52 5.61
C LEU A 178 -2.12 -5.06 5.41
N ARG A 179 -1.26 -5.97 4.97
CA ARG A 179 0.17 -5.80 4.77
C ARG A 179 0.51 -5.84 3.28
N PRO A 180 1.68 -5.29 2.92
CA PRO A 180 2.22 -5.44 1.58
C PRO A 180 2.35 -6.91 1.20
N HIS A 181 1.83 -7.32 0.03
CA HIS A 181 1.92 -8.70 -0.42
C HIS A 181 2.88 -8.86 -1.61
N PRO A 182 4.20 -8.89 -1.39
CA PRO A 182 5.19 -8.91 -2.47
C PRO A 182 5.21 -10.21 -3.26
N LEU A 183 4.63 -11.27 -2.71
CA LEU A 183 4.52 -12.57 -3.38
C LEU A 183 3.47 -12.59 -4.50
N HIS A 184 2.77 -11.49 -4.75
CA HIS A 184 1.82 -11.37 -5.84
C HIS A 184 2.43 -10.52 -6.97
N PRO A 185 3.11 -11.14 -7.97
CA PRO A 185 3.80 -10.43 -9.06
C PRO A 185 2.88 -9.57 -9.93
N LYS A 186 1.56 -9.71 -9.80
CA LYS A 186 0.57 -8.86 -10.48
C LYS A 186 0.58 -7.39 -9.99
N HIS A 187 1.18 -7.13 -8.83
CA HIS A 187 1.18 -5.80 -8.20
C HIS A 187 2.46 -5.00 -8.49
N TYR A 188 3.50 -5.65 -9.00
CA TYR A 188 4.79 -5.04 -9.29
C TYR A 188 5.03 -5.00 -10.80
N THR A 189 4.66 -3.87 -11.39
CA THR A 189 4.75 -3.65 -12.84
C THR A 189 6.06 -2.93 -13.20
N SER A 190 6.55 -3.10 -14.43
CA SER A 190 7.70 -2.33 -14.92
C SER A 190 7.49 -0.82 -14.81
N HIS A 191 6.27 -0.34 -15.03
CA HIS A 191 5.93 1.06 -14.80
C HIS A 191 6.14 1.49 -13.35
N LEU A 192 5.76 0.66 -12.37
CA LEU A 192 5.99 0.95 -10.95
C LEU A 192 7.50 1.05 -10.63
N TRP A 193 8.31 0.19 -11.23
CA TRP A 193 9.76 0.27 -11.13
C TRP A 193 10.28 1.61 -11.66
N GLU A 194 10.01 1.92 -12.93
CA GLU A 194 10.54 3.08 -13.65
C GLU A 194 10.07 4.42 -13.08
N SER A 195 8.82 4.49 -12.65
CA SER A 195 8.22 5.76 -12.21
C SER A 195 8.47 6.06 -10.75
N VAL A 196 8.71 5.04 -9.92
CA VAL A 196 8.71 5.15 -8.46
C VAL A 196 9.92 4.46 -7.84
N VAL A 197 9.99 3.12 -7.91
CA VAL A 197 10.91 2.35 -7.05
C VAL A 197 12.37 2.61 -7.37
N CYS A 198 12.72 2.77 -8.65
CA CYS A 198 14.11 3.03 -9.05
C CYS A 198 14.67 4.38 -8.57
N LYS A 199 13.82 5.25 -8.01
CA LYS A 199 14.18 6.58 -7.48
C LYS A 199 14.33 6.59 -5.97
N TYR A 200 14.03 5.49 -5.28
CA TYR A 200 14.17 5.40 -3.84
C TYR A 200 15.65 5.38 -3.44
N SER A 201 15.95 6.10 -2.37
CA SER A 201 17.21 5.99 -1.64
C SER A 201 17.34 4.62 -0.97
N MET A 202 18.55 4.27 -0.55
CA MET A 202 18.80 3.02 0.18
C MET A 202 17.99 2.93 1.47
N ASP A 203 17.92 4.02 2.24
CA ASP A 203 17.12 4.08 3.47
C ASP A 203 15.62 3.83 3.22
N GLU A 204 15.09 4.34 2.11
CA GLU A 204 13.70 4.10 1.70
C GLU A 204 13.46 2.65 1.28
N LEU A 205 14.43 2.01 0.61
CA LEU A 205 14.34 0.60 0.25
C LEU A 205 14.43 -0.32 1.48
N GLU A 206 15.32 -0.02 2.44
CA GLU A 206 15.40 -0.76 3.70
C GLU A 206 14.11 -0.65 4.51
N LEU A 207 13.56 0.56 4.59
CA LEU A 207 12.28 0.77 5.24
C LEU A 207 11.14 0.04 4.51
N GLN A 208 11.12 0.04 3.17
CA GLN A 208 10.16 -0.73 2.38
C GLN A 208 10.25 -2.23 2.67
N LEU A 209 11.47 -2.77 2.80
CA LEU A 209 11.70 -4.18 3.14
C LEU A 209 11.23 -4.54 4.55
N SER A 210 11.32 -3.60 5.49
CA SER A 210 10.89 -3.81 6.89
C SER A 210 9.39 -4.11 7.02
N PHE A 211 8.57 -3.69 6.03
CA PHE A 211 7.14 -4.00 6.02
C PHE A 211 6.82 -5.43 5.57
N PHE A 212 7.79 -6.16 5.01
CA PHE A 212 7.62 -7.55 4.59
C PHE A 212 8.01 -8.49 5.74
N PRO A 213 7.06 -9.22 6.36
CA PRO A 213 7.30 -9.97 7.58
C PRO A 213 8.19 -11.20 7.38
N THR A 214 8.27 -11.74 6.16
CA THR A 214 9.07 -12.93 5.88
C THR A 214 10.25 -12.64 4.95
N ILE A 215 11.35 -13.39 5.14
CA ILE A 215 12.50 -13.37 4.23
C ILE A 215 12.06 -13.71 2.80
N LYS A 216 11.09 -14.62 2.64
CA LYS A 216 10.57 -14.99 1.32
C LYS A 216 9.93 -13.81 0.60
N GLU A 217 9.18 -12.99 1.32
CA GLU A 217 8.53 -11.78 0.81
C GLU A 217 9.55 -10.70 0.47
N GLN A 218 10.53 -10.47 1.37
CA GLN A 218 11.64 -9.54 1.12
C GLN A 218 12.44 -9.95 -0.13
N MET A 219 12.80 -11.23 -0.24
CA MET A 219 13.52 -11.76 -1.40
C MET A 219 12.70 -11.69 -2.68
N ALA A 220 11.37 -11.86 -2.62
CA ALA A 220 10.52 -11.72 -3.80
C ALA A 220 10.52 -10.29 -4.35
N PHE A 221 10.45 -9.29 -3.46
CA PHE A 221 10.59 -7.89 -3.84
C PHE A 221 11.97 -7.59 -4.45
N LEU A 222 13.04 -8.06 -3.81
CA LEU A 222 14.42 -7.87 -4.29
C LEU A 222 14.67 -8.54 -5.64
N ASN A 223 14.16 -9.76 -5.84
CA ASN A 223 14.28 -10.46 -7.11
C ASN A 223 13.55 -9.72 -8.23
N TRP A 224 12.33 -9.23 -7.96
CA TRP A 224 11.60 -8.40 -8.91
C TRP A 224 12.38 -7.11 -9.26
N ALA A 225 12.89 -6.39 -8.25
CA ALA A 225 13.68 -5.18 -8.46
C ALA A 225 14.94 -5.45 -9.32
N LYS A 226 15.62 -6.57 -9.07
CA LYS A 226 16.76 -7.02 -9.86
C LYS A 226 16.36 -7.30 -11.32
N GLU A 227 15.29 -8.06 -11.53
CA GLU A 227 14.79 -8.37 -12.87
C GLU A 227 14.42 -7.11 -13.66
N GLU A 228 13.78 -6.12 -13.02
CA GLU A 228 13.44 -4.86 -13.69
C GLU A 228 14.67 -3.99 -13.97
N THR A 229 15.67 -3.98 -13.08
CA THR A 229 16.96 -3.31 -13.32
C THR A 229 17.66 -3.89 -14.55
N GLU A 230 17.71 -5.22 -14.66
CA GLU A 230 18.32 -5.92 -15.79
C GLU A 230 17.56 -5.64 -17.10
N LYS A 231 16.22 -5.57 -17.07
CA LYS A 231 15.39 -5.26 -18.25
C LYS A 231 15.55 -3.83 -18.74
N SER A 232 15.66 -2.85 -17.84
CA SER A 232 15.77 -1.44 -18.23
C SER A 232 17.14 -1.09 -18.84
N GLY A 233 18.13 -1.99 -18.78
CA GLY A 233 19.49 -1.73 -19.28
C GLY A 233 20.23 -0.62 -18.51
N ILE A 234 19.66 -0.17 -17.38
CA ILE A 234 20.24 0.83 -16.49
C ILE A 234 20.93 0.06 -15.37
N LEU A 235 22.25 -0.09 -15.46
CA LEU A 235 23.09 -0.54 -14.35
C LEU A 235 23.12 0.55 -13.26
N TYR A 236 22.06 0.69 -12.47
CA TYR A 236 22.20 1.21 -11.11
C TYR A 236 22.48 0.00 -10.21
N LEU A 237 23.76 -0.37 -10.12
CA LEU A 237 24.20 -1.18 -8.99
C LEU A 237 24.31 -0.23 -7.79
N PRO A 238 23.61 -0.47 -6.66
CA PRO A 238 23.93 0.21 -5.40
C PRO A 238 25.19 -0.40 -4.75
N PHE A 239 25.83 -1.37 -5.39
CA PHE A 239 27.01 -2.03 -4.85
C PHE A 239 28.24 -1.18 -5.17
N PRO A 240 28.93 -0.63 -4.15
CA PRO A 240 30.28 -0.16 -4.40
C PRO A 240 31.08 -1.35 -4.91
N PRO A 241 31.79 -1.24 -6.06
CA PRO A 241 32.76 -2.26 -6.40
C PRO A 241 33.78 -2.29 -5.27
N ASP A 242 33.97 -3.47 -4.69
CA ASP A 242 35.07 -3.75 -3.78
C ASP A 242 36.37 -3.33 -4.48
N THR A 243 36.87 -2.13 -4.18
CA THR A 243 38.24 -1.73 -4.47
C THR A 243 39.12 -2.49 -3.50
N SER A 244 39.31 -3.78 -3.80
CA SER A 244 40.47 -4.52 -3.33
C SER A 244 41.66 -4.11 -4.20
N ASP A 245 42.08 -2.85 -4.03
CA ASP A 245 43.43 -2.40 -4.35
C ASP A 245 44.37 -3.14 -3.42
N LEU A 246 44.89 -4.25 -3.92
CA LEU A 246 46.11 -4.88 -3.43
C LEU A 246 47.26 -3.89 -3.58
N PRO A 247 47.99 -3.53 -2.51
CA PRO A 247 49.36 -3.08 -2.67
C PRO A 247 50.25 -4.33 -2.66
N PHE A 248 50.66 -4.79 -3.85
CA PHE A 248 51.87 -5.61 -3.94
C PHE A 248 53.08 -4.68 -3.74
N PRO A 249 53.98 -4.96 -2.79
CA PRO A 249 55.32 -4.39 -2.83
C PRO A 249 56.20 -5.21 -3.77
N ASP A 250 56.80 -4.52 -4.73
CA ASP A 250 57.92 -4.98 -5.55
C ASP A 250 59.06 -5.52 -4.68
N LEU A 251 59.46 -6.78 -4.92
CA LEU A 251 60.81 -7.26 -4.58
C LEU A 251 61.30 -8.19 -5.69
N LEU A 252 61.97 -7.59 -6.67
CA LEU A 252 63.02 -8.20 -7.47
C LEU A 252 64.22 -8.44 -6.54
N GLU A 253 64.61 -9.70 -6.36
CA GLU A 253 65.99 -10.17 -6.53
C GLU A 253 66.07 -11.66 -6.18
N SER A 254 66.36 -12.47 -7.20
CA SER A 254 66.97 -13.79 -6.99
C SER A 254 68.48 -13.59 -6.87
N PRO A 255 69.13 -14.32 -5.95
CA PRO A 255 70.12 -15.26 -6.44
C PRO A 255 70.09 -16.59 -5.67
N PHE A 256 70.07 -17.70 -6.42
CA PHE A 256 70.44 -19.04 -5.93
C PHE A 256 71.81 -19.02 -5.19
N PRO A 257 72.06 -19.92 -4.21
CA PRO A 257 72.34 -21.34 -4.46
C PRO A 257 71.53 -22.29 -3.56
N SER A 258 70.96 -23.38 -4.09
CA SER A 258 71.56 -24.72 -4.29
C SER A 258 71.65 -25.55 -2.99
N SER A 259 71.46 -26.87 -3.15
CA SER A 259 71.51 -27.97 -2.16
C SER A 259 70.32 -28.08 -1.19
N GLY A 260 69.68 -29.23 -0.97
CA GLY A 260 69.86 -30.59 -1.45
C GLY A 260 69.00 -31.54 -0.60
N ILE A 261 68.66 -32.71 -1.17
CA ILE A 261 68.38 -33.99 -0.48
C ILE A 261 67.17 -33.96 0.49
N GLY A 262 65.99 -34.51 0.17
CA GLY A 262 65.70 -35.95 0.01
C GLY A 262 64.45 -36.30 0.86
N PRO A 263 63.74 -37.41 0.59
CA PRO A 263 62.38 -37.66 1.12
C PRO A 263 62.34 -38.52 2.39
N LEU A 264 61.11 -38.71 2.92
CA LEU A 264 60.62 -39.70 3.91
C LEU A 264 60.69 -39.26 5.39
N GLN A 265 59.52 -39.13 6.04
CA GLN A 265 58.72 -40.23 6.59
C GLN A 265 57.25 -39.83 6.68
#